data_AF-A0A9P6L104-F1
#
_entry.id   AF-A0A9P6L104-F1
#
_cell.length_a   1.000
_cell.length_b   1.000
_cell.length_c   1.000
_cell.angle_alpha   90.00
_cell.angle_beta   90.00
_cell.angle_gamma   90.00
#
_symmetry.space_group_name_H-M   'P 1'
#
loop_
_entity.id
_entity.type
_entity.pdbx_description
1 polymer ?
#
loop_
_entity_poly.entity_id
_entity_poly.type
_entity_poly.pdbx_seq_one_letter_code
_entity_poly.pdbx_strand_id
1 'polypeptide(L)' 'QATKRFDLWKLPEILVVHLKRFSNSRMLRDKIDTFVDFPIEGLDLEKMVGEREVSGV' A
#
# COMPACT_ATOMS: atom_id res chain seq x y z
N GLN A 1 -19.93 -6.03 -11.56
CA GLN A 1 -18.63 -5.37 -11.29
C GLN A 1 -18.22 -5.77 -9.88
N ALA A 2 -16.97 -6.17 -9.65
CA ALA A 2 -16.48 -6.57 -8.33
C ALA A 2 -15.42 -5.59 -7.85
N THR A 3 -15.55 -5.11 -6.62
CA THR A 3 -14.56 -4.22 -6.00
C THR A 3 -13.62 -5.07 -5.16
N LYS A 4 -12.32 -4.99 -5.45
CA LYS A 4 -11.29 -5.64 -4.65
C LYS A 4 -10.74 -4.63 -3.65
N ARG A 5 -10.80 -4.96 -2.37
CA ARG A 5 -10.22 -4.18 -1.28
C ARG A 5 -9.01 -4.92 -0.70
N PHE A 6 -7.98 -4.17 -0.38
CA PHE A 6 -6.83 -4.65 0.38
C PHE A 6 -6.79 -3.89 1.70
N ASP A 7 -6.73 -4.64 2.80
CA ASP A 7 -6.62 -4.10 4.15
C ASP A 7 -5.34 -4.65 4.79
N LEU A 8 -4.68 -3.83 5.61
CA LEU A 8 -3.54 -4.26 6.41
C LEU A 8 -4.04 -4.77 7.76
N TRP A 9 -3.78 -6.05 8.03
CA TRP A 9 -4.19 -6.70 9.28
C TRP A 9 -3.19 -6.54 10.42
N LYS A 10 -1.90 -6.58 10.07
CA LYS A 10 -0.77 -6.42 10.98
C LYS A 10 0.43 -5.92 10.18
N LEU A 11 1.28 -5.13 10.82
CA LEU A 11 2.56 -4.72 10.24
C LEU A 11 3.67 -5.74 10.59
N PRO A 12 4.50 -6.14 9.61
CA PRO A 12 5.70 -6.91 9.89
C PRO A 12 6.77 -6.03 10.58
N GLU A 13 7.72 -6.66 11.27
CA GLU A 13 8.88 -5.96 11.86
C GLU A 13 9.74 -5.27 10.79
N ILE A 14 9.82 -5.88 9.60
CA ILE A 14 10.49 -5.32 8.42
C ILE A 14 9.46 -5.23 7.29
N LEU A 15 9.09 -4.01 6.92
CA LEU A 15 8.17 -3.73 5.82
C LEU A 15 8.93 -3.33 4.56
N VAL A 16 8.68 -4.04 3.46
CA VAL A 16 9.21 -3.68 2.13
C VAL A 16 8.10 -3.01 1.31
N VAL A 17 8.32 -1.76 0.91
CA VAL A 17 7.37 -0.99 0.09
C VAL A 17 7.87 -0.90 -1.35
N HIS A 18 7.12 -1.48 -2.27
CA HIS A 18 7.40 -1.39 -3.70
C HIS A 18 6.56 -0.31 -4.37
N LEU A 19 7.20 0.76 -4.86
CA LEU A 19 6.55 1.75 -5.71
C LEU A 19 6.44 1.22 -7.15
N LYS A 20 5.23 0.79 -7.55
CA LYS A 20 4.97 0.26 -8.88
C LYS A 20 4.96 1.36 -9.94
N ARG A 21 6.15 1.78 -10.38
CA ARG A 21 6.32 2.87 -11.36
C ARG A 21 6.26 2.43 -12.81
N PHE A 22 6.41 1.13 -13.09
CA PHE A 22 6.44 0.62 -14.45
C PHE A 22 5.19 -0.20 -14.72
N SER A 23 4.51 0.14 -15.80
CA SER A 23 3.45 -0.68 -16.37
C SER A 23 3.81 -1.06 -17.80
N ASN A 24 3.38 -2.25 -18.21
CA ASN A 24 3.55 -2.73 -19.57
C ASN A 24 2.19 -2.68 -20.24
N SER A 25 1.89 -1.62 -20.99
CA SER A 25 0.79 -1.65 -21.94
C SER A 25 1.31 -2.28 -23.24
N ARG A 26 0.44 -2.91 -24.04
CA ARG A 26 0.86 -3.67 -25.24
C ARG A 26 1.65 -2.83 -26.27
N MET A 27 1.60 -1.51 -26.17
CA MET A 27 2.19 -0.58 -27.14
C MET A 27 3.25 0.35 -26.53
N LEU A 28 3.23 0.59 -25.21
CA LEU A 28 4.17 1.49 -24.53
C LEU A 28 4.53 0.95 -23.13
N ARG A 29 5.83 1.03 -22.80
CA ARG A 29 6.31 0.96 -21.42
C ARG A 29 6.17 2.34 -20.80
N ASP A 30 5.24 2.49 -19.88
CA ASP A 30 5.01 3.76 -19.21
C ASP A 30 5.72 3.78 -17.85
N LYS A 31 6.39 4.89 -17.57
CA LYS A 31 7.03 5.18 -16.28
C LYS A 31 6.24 6.28 -15.56
N ILE A 32 5.90 6.04 -14.31
CA ILE A 32 5.30 7.04 -13.43
C ILE A 32 6.43 7.88 -12.81
N ASP A 33 6.54 9.13 -13.24
CA ASP A 33 7.54 10.09 -12.77
C ASP A 33 7.08 10.93 -11.58
N THR A 34 5.91 10.65 -11.01
CA THR A 34 5.39 11.33 -9.82
C THR A 34 6.40 11.28 -8.67
N PHE A 35 6.77 12.45 -8.15
CA PHE A 35 7.55 12.56 -6.93
C PHE A 35 6.71 12.04 -5.76
N VAL A 36 7.24 11.08 -5.03
CA VAL A 36 6.61 10.54 -3.82
C VAL A 36 7.45 11.06 -2.67
N ASP A 37 6.88 11.96 -1.89
CA ASP A 37 7.48 12.41 -0.64
C ASP A 37 7.21 11.37 0.43
N PHE A 38 8.24 10.96 1.16
CA PHE A 38 8.14 9.94 2.21
C PHE A 38 9.10 10.25 3.35
N PRO A 39 8.71 9.94 4.60
CA PRO A 39 9.59 10.14 5.75
C PRO A 39 10.77 9.15 5.69
N ILE A 40 11.96 9.62 6.03
CA ILE A 40 13.13 8.76 6.23
C ILE A 40 13.09 8.10 7.62
N GLU A 41 12.51 8.79 8.59
CA GLU A 41 12.33 8.34 9.98
C GLU A 41 10.91 8.65 10.45
N GLY A 42 10.36 7.84 11.36
CA GLY A 42 9.05 8.10 11.96
C GLY A 42 7.85 7.83 11.03
N LEU A 43 7.94 6.80 10.16
CA LEU A 43 6.79 6.34 9.39
C LEU A 43 5.73 5.71 10.32
N ASP A 44 4.60 6.40 10.51
CA ASP A 44 3.46 5.90 11.27
C ASP A 44 2.38 5.32 10.33
N LEU A 45 2.09 4.03 10.50
CA LEU A 45 1.07 3.29 9.74
C LEU A 45 -0.07 2.78 10.65
N GLU A 46 -0.14 3.15 11.93
CA GLU A 46 -1.16 2.63 12.87
C GLU A 46 -2.58 2.82 12.33
N LYS A 47 -2.88 4.00 11.78
CA LYS A 47 -4.21 4.33 11.23
C LYS A 47 -4.60 3.48 10.00
N MET A 48 -3.64 2.81 9.36
CA MET A 48 -3.88 1.94 8.21
C MET A 48 -4.03 0.47 8.59
N VAL A 49 -3.67 0.09 9.82
CA VAL A 49 -3.88 -1.26 10.33
C VAL A 49 -5.31 -1.37 10.85
N GLY A 50 -6.12 -2.16 10.16
CA GLY A 50 -7.48 -2.44 10.62
C GLY A 50 -7.47 -3.66 11.54
N GLU A 51 -7.80 -3.48 12.81
CA GLU A 51 -8.39 -4.58 13.58
C GLU A 51 -9.75 -4.93 12.95
N ARG A 52 -10.13 -6.22 12.85
CA ARG A 52 -11.57 -6.52 12.77
C ARG A 52 -12.13 -5.92 14.04
N GLU A 53 -13.15 -5.08 13.92
CA GLU A 53 -14.15 -5.06 14.98
C GLU A 53 -14.55 -6.52 15.18
N VAL A 54 -14.12 -7.10 16.30
CA VAL A 54 -14.62 -8.39 16.75
C VAL A 54 -16.10 -8.12 16.91
N SER A 55 -16.89 -8.63 15.97
CA SER A 55 -18.35 -8.62 16.04
C SER A 55 -18.72 -9.07 17.43
N GLY A 56 -19.23 -8.11 18.21
CA GLY A 56 -19.49 -8.27 19.63
C GLY A 56 -20.23 -9.57 19.88
N VAL A 57 -19.72 -10.31 20.86
CA VAL A 57 -20.52 -11.31 21.59
C VAL A 57 -21.66 -10.60 22.29
#